data_AF-A0A841KP23-F1
#
_entry.id   AF-A0A841KP23-F1
#
_cell.length_a   1.000
_cell.length_b   1.000
_cell.length_c   1.000
_cell.angle_alpha   90.00
_cell.angle_beta   90.00
_cell.angle_gamma   90.00
#
_symmetry.space_group_name_H-M   'P 1'
#
loop_
_entity.id
_entity.type
_entity.pdbx_description
1 polymer ?
#
loop_
_entity_poly.entity_id
_entity_poly.type
_entity_poly.pdbx_seq_one_letter_code
_entity_poly.pdbx_strand_id
1 'polypeptide(L)'
;MKTSEQFWNASLEEIKNGYIEDENCFTCLLCGEQIEKGIIYPVDRVLYEAQKYMIKHIEDVHGSVFEYLNSLDKKITGLSEHQSNLLNLFYQGKNDHEVQKDLGIGSASTIRNHRFTFKEKERQSKIFLVLMDLLKEKNKNAVAVVKPHKTATMVDDRYAITEEENEKLLSKYFPQGITGKLTTFSMQEKHKLVVLREITKRFDRGRTYKEKELNEILKNVYENDYVAIRRYLIEYGFMDRNKDCSEYWVKDSTISSQPTEKVISGVYQIRNTQNQKIFIASGRNISKLNGIRFDLKTGSHRNKTLQSEWNQYGEDAFVFEILDSFEEAEDPKNVTRELKKLEKKWIDKLQPFGEYGYNKK
;
A
#
# COMPACT_ATOMS: atom_id res chain seq x y z
N MET A 1 16.15 -7.04 -11.47
CA MET A 1 15.30 -7.25 -12.66
C MET A 1 13.93 -6.62 -12.39
N LYS A 2 13.25 -6.06 -13.40
CA LYS A 2 12.12 -5.14 -13.19
C LYS A 2 10.87 -5.91 -12.71
N THR A 3 10.41 -5.65 -11.48
CA THR A 3 9.16 -6.19 -10.91
C THR A 3 7.95 -6.03 -11.84
N SER A 4 7.89 -4.91 -12.57
CA SER A 4 6.80 -4.67 -13.52
C SER A 4 6.89 -5.55 -14.77
N GLU A 5 8.08 -5.84 -15.30
CA GLU A 5 8.20 -6.71 -16.48
C GLU A 5 8.01 -8.18 -16.08
N GLN A 6 8.53 -8.58 -14.92
CA GLN A 6 8.32 -9.92 -14.37
C GLN A 6 6.84 -10.22 -14.17
N PHE A 7 6.08 -9.29 -13.59
CA PHE A 7 4.64 -9.47 -13.40
C PHE A 7 3.87 -9.71 -14.71
N TRP A 8 4.20 -8.98 -15.79
CA TRP A 8 3.48 -9.14 -17.06
C TRP A 8 3.97 -10.31 -17.92
N ASN A 9 5.11 -10.91 -17.56
CA ASN A 9 5.65 -12.09 -18.22
C ASN A 9 5.37 -13.36 -17.41
N ALA A 10 4.96 -13.23 -16.15
CA ALA A 10 4.57 -14.33 -15.29
C ALA A 10 3.34 -15.06 -15.86
N SER A 11 3.35 -16.38 -15.70
CA SER A 11 2.23 -17.27 -15.97
C SER A 11 1.06 -16.99 -15.04
N LEU A 12 -0.13 -17.49 -15.41
CA LEU A 12 -1.33 -17.36 -14.59
C LEU A 12 -1.13 -17.94 -13.17
N GLU A 13 -0.42 -19.06 -13.05
CA GLU A 13 -0.17 -19.71 -11.76
C GLU A 13 0.81 -18.90 -10.89
N GLU A 14 1.87 -18.35 -11.47
CA GLU A 14 2.80 -17.46 -10.75
C GLU A 14 2.09 -16.19 -10.26
N ILE A 15 1.23 -15.59 -11.09
CA ILE A 15 0.42 -14.43 -10.68
C ILE A 15 -0.50 -14.77 -9.53
N LYS A 16 -1.17 -15.94 -9.56
CA LYS A 16 -2.04 -16.41 -8.45
C LYS A 16 -1.26 -16.66 -7.16
N ASN A 17 -0.05 -17.18 -7.26
CA ASN A 17 0.83 -17.38 -6.11
C ASN A 17 1.39 -16.05 -5.58
N GLY A 18 1.49 -15.04 -6.45
CA GLY A 18 2.01 -13.72 -6.13
C GLY A 18 3.54 -13.64 -6.10
N TYR A 19 4.24 -14.69 -6.51
CA TYR A 19 5.70 -14.75 -6.59
C TYR A 19 6.16 -15.66 -7.74
N ILE A 20 7.40 -15.46 -8.19
CA ILE A 20 8.14 -16.38 -9.07
C ILE A 20 9.26 -17.04 -8.29
N GLU A 21 9.64 -18.23 -8.72
CA GLU A 21 10.73 -19.00 -8.15
C GLU A 21 11.86 -19.14 -9.17
N ASP A 22 13.03 -18.60 -8.84
CA ASP A 22 14.26 -18.83 -9.57
C ASP A 22 15.11 -19.89 -8.85
N GLU A 23 16.29 -20.26 -9.36
CA GLU A 23 17.15 -21.28 -8.74
C GLU A 23 17.49 -20.96 -7.27
N ASN A 24 17.80 -19.70 -6.98
CA ASN A 24 18.36 -19.28 -5.69
C ASN A 24 17.42 -18.44 -4.81
N CYS A 25 16.31 -17.92 -5.36
CA CYS A 25 15.41 -17.05 -4.60
C CYS A 25 13.95 -17.14 -5.05
N PHE A 26 13.06 -16.70 -4.19
CA PHE A 26 11.68 -16.33 -4.52
C PHE A 26 11.62 -14.82 -4.72
N THR A 27 11.03 -14.36 -5.81
CA THR A 27 10.80 -12.93 -6.04
C THR A 27 9.30 -12.64 -5.97
N CYS A 28 8.91 -11.75 -5.05
CA CYS A 28 7.52 -11.29 -4.94
C CYS A 28 7.15 -10.57 -6.24
N LEU A 29 6.12 -11.05 -6.92
CA LEU A 29 5.65 -10.39 -8.13
C LEU A 29 4.97 -9.07 -7.82
N LEU A 30 4.47 -8.85 -6.60
CA LEU A 30 3.66 -7.68 -6.24
C LEU A 30 4.54 -6.45 -5.97
N CYS A 31 5.61 -6.58 -5.17
CA CYS A 31 6.53 -5.48 -4.82
C CYS A 31 7.97 -5.64 -5.33
N GLY A 32 8.41 -6.86 -5.67
CA GLY A 32 9.77 -7.14 -6.13
C GLY A 32 10.74 -7.59 -5.05
N GLU A 33 10.29 -7.74 -3.80
CA GLU A 33 11.10 -8.27 -2.70
C GLU A 33 11.65 -9.65 -3.06
N GLN A 34 12.92 -9.90 -2.72
CA GLN A 34 13.59 -11.16 -3.00
C GLN A 34 13.91 -11.89 -1.69
N ILE A 35 13.53 -13.16 -1.64
CA ILE A 35 13.75 -14.04 -0.49
C ILE A 35 14.66 -15.17 -0.95
N GLU A 36 15.89 -15.18 -0.48
CA GLU A 36 16.91 -16.17 -0.81
C GLU A 36 16.59 -17.55 -0.19
N LYS A 37 16.78 -18.61 -0.98
CA LYS A 37 16.59 -20.00 -0.57
C LYS A 37 17.74 -20.48 0.31
N GLY A 38 17.49 -21.53 1.10
CA GLY A 38 18.49 -22.07 2.03
C GLY A 38 18.72 -21.22 3.29
N ILE A 39 18.09 -20.05 3.37
CA ILE A 39 18.03 -19.22 4.58
C ILE A 39 16.74 -19.52 5.33
N ILE A 40 16.84 -19.56 6.65
CA ILE A 40 15.70 -19.64 7.57
C ILE A 40 15.41 -18.22 8.08
N TYR A 41 14.19 -17.75 7.89
CA TYR A 41 13.76 -16.38 8.22
C TYR A 41 13.02 -16.38 9.56
N PRO A 42 13.58 -15.73 10.61
CA PRO A 42 12.91 -15.62 11.90
C PRO A 42 11.89 -14.48 11.91
N VAL A 43 10.64 -14.77 12.24
CA VAL A 43 9.58 -13.77 12.49
C VAL A 43 8.82 -14.15 13.76
N ASP A 44 8.71 -13.24 14.72
CA ASP A 44 7.98 -13.44 15.97
C ASP A 44 8.28 -14.77 16.68
N ARG A 45 9.58 -15.14 16.71
CA ARG A 45 10.12 -16.38 17.30
C ARG A 45 9.77 -17.67 16.54
N VAL A 46 9.12 -17.56 15.38
CA VAL A 46 8.89 -18.68 14.46
C VAL A 46 9.93 -18.63 13.35
N LEU A 47 10.47 -19.78 13.01
CA LEU A 47 11.44 -19.95 11.93
C LEU A 47 10.71 -20.41 10.66
N TYR A 48 10.86 -19.65 9.59
CA TYR A 48 10.22 -19.93 8.30
C TYR A 48 11.25 -20.31 7.24
N GLU A 49 10.94 -21.33 6.46
CA GLU A 49 11.64 -21.57 5.20
C GLU A 49 11.28 -20.47 4.19
N ALA A 50 12.21 -20.17 3.28
CA ALA A 50 12.10 -19.10 2.29
C ALA A 50 10.74 -19.01 1.57
N GLN A 51 10.19 -20.15 1.09
CA GLN A 51 8.90 -20.16 0.41
C GLN A 51 7.75 -19.72 1.34
N LYS A 52 7.72 -20.26 2.57
CA LYS A 52 6.68 -19.93 3.54
C LYS A 52 6.81 -18.48 4.01
N TYR A 53 8.04 -17.98 4.12
CA TYR A 53 8.31 -16.58 4.41
C TYR A 53 7.83 -15.67 3.27
N MET A 54 7.95 -16.07 2.00
CA MET A 54 7.40 -15.33 0.86
C MET A 54 5.88 -15.23 0.90
N ILE A 55 5.19 -16.33 1.19
CA ILE A 55 3.73 -16.33 1.36
C ILE A 55 3.33 -15.38 2.49
N LYS A 56 4.03 -15.46 3.64
CA LYS A 56 3.80 -14.57 4.77
C LYS A 56 4.07 -13.10 4.44
N HIS A 57 5.12 -12.81 3.67
CA HIS A 57 5.39 -11.46 3.18
C HIS A 57 4.23 -10.92 2.33
N ILE A 58 3.67 -11.74 1.42
CA ILE A 58 2.51 -11.35 0.63
C ILE A 58 1.31 -11.06 1.53
N GLU A 59 1.05 -11.89 2.54
CA GLU A 59 -0.03 -11.69 3.50
C GLU A 59 0.17 -10.40 4.32
N ASP A 60 1.34 -10.21 4.91
CA ASP A 60 1.62 -9.10 5.82
C ASP A 60 1.74 -7.74 5.09
N VAL A 61 2.31 -7.73 3.89
CA VAL A 61 2.60 -6.48 3.15
C VAL A 61 1.52 -6.15 2.11
N HIS A 62 0.83 -7.17 1.57
CA HIS A 62 -0.12 -7.00 0.47
C HIS A 62 -1.55 -7.46 0.81
N GLY A 63 -1.76 -8.00 2.02
CA GLY A 63 -3.03 -8.57 2.47
C GLY A 63 -3.27 -9.94 1.83
N SER A 64 -3.53 -9.93 0.53
CA SER A 64 -3.62 -11.13 -0.28
C SER A 64 -3.36 -10.81 -1.75
N VAL A 65 -3.01 -11.84 -2.54
CA VAL A 65 -2.88 -11.69 -3.98
C VAL A 65 -4.19 -11.16 -4.60
N PHE A 66 -5.34 -11.63 -4.11
CA PHE A 66 -6.64 -11.20 -4.60
C PHE A 66 -6.88 -9.70 -4.34
N GLU A 67 -6.73 -9.25 -3.10
CA GLU A 67 -6.97 -7.86 -2.72
C GLU A 67 -6.04 -6.92 -3.48
N TYR A 68 -4.77 -7.31 -3.60
CA TYR A 68 -3.79 -6.58 -4.37
C TYR A 68 -4.21 -6.45 -5.85
N LEU A 69 -4.53 -7.57 -6.53
CA LEU A 69 -4.95 -7.55 -7.93
C LEU A 69 -6.21 -6.72 -8.15
N ASN A 70 -7.16 -6.77 -7.20
CA ASN A 70 -8.41 -6.03 -7.27
C ASN A 70 -8.24 -4.52 -6.97
N SER A 71 -7.15 -4.12 -6.31
CA SER A 71 -6.78 -2.72 -6.07
C SER A 71 -6.05 -2.05 -7.25
N LEU A 72 -5.64 -2.82 -8.27
CA LEU A 72 -5.00 -2.26 -9.45
C LEU A 72 -5.96 -1.35 -10.22
N ASP A 73 -5.40 -0.39 -10.96
CA ASP A 73 -6.19 0.60 -11.71
C ASP A 73 -7.18 -0.07 -12.68
N LYS A 74 -8.35 0.53 -12.87
CA LYS A 74 -9.40 0.04 -13.79
C LYS A 74 -8.91 -0.18 -15.22
N LYS A 75 -7.88 0.54 -15.68
CA LYS A 75 -7.27 0.35 -17.00
C LYS A 75 -6.45 -0.94 -17.10
N ILE A 76 -6.00 -1.47 -15.97
CA ILE A 76 -5.31 -2.76 -15.87
C ILE A 76 -6.32 -3.88 -15.69
N THR A 77 -7.23 -3.75 -14.72
CA THR A 77 -8.18 -4.82 -14.36
C THR A 77 -9.38 -4.91 -15.31
N GLY A 78 -9.71 -3.81 -15.99
CA GLY A 78 -10.95 -3.68 -16.74
C GLY A 78 -12.20 -3.73 -15.86
N LEU A 79 -12.07 -3.42 -14.56
CA LEU A 79 -13.15 -3.43 -13.57
C LEU A 79 -13.49 -2.00 -13.14
N SER A 80 -14.79 -1.68 -13.06
CA SER A 80 -15.22 -0.45 -12.40
C SER A 80 -15.04 -0.54 -10.89
N GLU A 81 -14.98 0.60 -10.21
CA GLU A 81 -14.90 0.65 -8.73
C GLU A 81 -16.02 -0.16 -8.06
N HIS A 82 -17.24 -0.07 -8.59
CA HIS A 82 -18.37 -0.86 -8.14
C HIS A 82 -18.14 -2.38 -8.32
N GLN A 83 -17.58 -2.79 -9.45
CA GLN A 83 -17.26 -4.19 -9.73
C GLN A 83 -16.16 -4.72 -8.80
N SER A 84 -15.11 -3.92 -8.54
CA SER A 84 -14.06 -4.27 -7.58
C SER A 84 -14.63 -4.45 -6.16
N ASN A 85 -15.53 -3.56 -5.72
CA ASN A 85 -16.17 -3.69 -4.41
C ASN A 85 -17.05 -4.95 -4.31
N LEU A 86 -17.80 -5.28 -5.37
CA LEU A 86 -18.56 -6.53 -5.43
C LEU A 86 -17.66 -7.76 -5.31
N LEU A 87 -16.55 -7.79 -6.06
CA LEU A 87 -15.59 -8.90 -6.02
C LEU A 87 -14.96 -9.07 -4.63
N ASN A 88 -14.63 -7.99 -3.93
CA ASN A 88 -14.15 -8.04 -2.54
C ASN A 88 -15.17 -8.72 -1.61
N LEU A 89 -16.44 -8.35 -1.69
CA LEU A 89 -17.48 -8.94 -0.85
C LEU A 89 -17.72 -10.43 -1.21
N PHE A 90 -17.61 -10.79 -2.49
CA PHE A 90 -17.69 -12.19 -2.91
C PHE A 90 -16.51 -13.02 -2.42
N TYR A 91 -15.30 -12.45 -2.42
CA TYR A 91 -14.09 -13.09 -1.91
C TYR A 91 -14.16 -13.33 -0.40
N GLN A 92 -14.78 -12.42 0.34
CA GLN A 92 -15.11 -12.60 1.76
C GLN A 92 -16.17 -13.69 2.04
N GLY A 93 -16.70 -14.35 1.00
CA GLY A 93 -17.69 -15.42 1.13
C GLY A 93 -19.11 -14.94 1.44
N LYS A 94 -19.38 -13.63 1.35
CA LYS A 94 -20.71 -13.08 1.67
C LYS A 94 -21.77 -13.58 0.72
N ASN A 95 -22.95 -13.87 1.26
CA ASN A 95 -24.12 -14.26 0.50
C ASN A 95 -24.82 -13.05 -0.16
N ASP A 96 -25.77 -13.29 -1.05
CA ASP A 96 -26.40 -12.24 -1.86
C ASP A 96 -27.13 -11.18 -1.02
N HIS A 97 -27.71 -11.57 0.12
CA HIS A 97 -28.42 -10.65 1.00
C HIS A 97 -27.45 -9.77 1.81
N GLU A 98 -26.33 -10.33 2.26
CA GLU A 98 -25.26 -9.56 2.93
C GLU A 98 -24.63 -8.54 1.99
N VAL A 99 -24.29 -8.96 0.76
CA VAL A 99 -23.74 -8.06 -0.27
C VAL A 99 -24.73 -6.95 -0.61
N GLN A 100 -26.02 -7.29 -0.75
CA GLN A 100 -27.07 -6.30 -0.99
C GLN A 100 -27.10 -5.24 0.10
N LYS A 101 -27.06 -5.66 1.37
CA LYS A 101 -27.11 -4.78 2.53
C LYS A 101 -25.88 -3.87 2.60
N ASP A 102 -24.70 -4.42 2.36
CA ASP A 102 -23.43 -3.68 2.49
C ASP A 102 -23.26 -2.61 1.40
N LEU A 103 -23.75 -2.88 0.18
CA LEU A 103 -23.66 -1.93 -0.95
C LEU A 103 -24.89 -1.03 -1.11
N GLY A 104 -25.95 -1.24 -0.32
CA GLY A 104 -27.20 -0.50 -0.45
C GLY A 104 -27.89 -0.70 -1.81
N ILE A 105 -27.71 -1.85 -2.45
CA ILE A 105 -28.29 -2.17 -3.76
C ILE A 105 -29.75 -2.62 -3.58
N GLY A 106 -30.62 -2.26 -4.54
CA GLY A 106 -32.07 -2.45 -4.40
C GLY A 106 -32.56 -3.90 -4.29
N SER A 107 -31.88 -4.91 -4.86
CA SER A 107 -32.35 -6.30 -4.80
C SER A 107 -31.24 -7.37 -4.81
N ALA A 108 -31.46 -8.48 -4.10
CA ALA A 108 -30.60 -9.67 -4.16
C ALA A 108 -30.53 -10.29 -5.57
N SER A 109 -31.56 -10.09 -6.39
CA SER A 109 -31.57 -10.50 -7.80
C SER A 109 -30.49 -9.76 -8.61
N THR A 110 -30.24 -8.49 -8.31
CA THR A 110 -29.16 -7.71 -8.93
C THR A 110 -27.78 -8.31 -8.61
N ILE A 111 -27.57 -8.74 -7.36
CA ILE A 111 -26.30 -9.38 -6.94
C ILE A 111 -26.07 -10.70 -7.68
N ARG A 112 -27.12 -11.54 -7.79
CA ARG A 112 -27.06 -12.78 -8.58
C ARG A 112 -26.69 -12.53 -10.04
N ASN A 113 -27.28 -11.49 -10.63
CA ASN A 113 -26.95 -11.10 -12.01
C ASN A 113 -25.47 -10.68 -12.12
N HIS A 114 -24.95 -9.88 -11.19
CA HIS A 114 -23.51 -9.54 -11.16
C HIS A 114 -22.61 -10.77 -11.08
N ARG A 115 -22.91 -11.74 -10.20
CA ARG A 115 -22.16 -13.00 -10.12
C ARG A 115 -22.16 -13.75 -11.45
N PHE A 116 -23.33 -13.85 -12.08
CA PHE A 116 -23.48 -14.47 -13.39
C PHE A 116 -22.63 -13.76 -14.46
N THR A 117 -22.71 -12.42 -14.53
CA THR A 117 -21.91 -11.62 -15.46
C THR A 117 -20.40 -11.79 -15.24
N PHE A 118 -19.94 -11.86 -13.99
CA PHE A 118 -18.52 -12.12 -13.71
C PHE A 118 -18.08 -13.51 -14.17
N LYS A 119 -18.90 -14.54 -13.92
CA LYS A 119 -18.62 -15.90 -14.43
C LYS A 119 -18.62 -15.98 -15.95
N GLU A 120 -19.47 -15.22 -16.60
CA GLU A 120 -19.46 -15.14 -18.06
C GLU A 120 -18.21 -14.41 -18.58
N LYS A 121 -17.82 -13.30 -17.95
CA LYS A 121 -16.57 -12.59 -18.26
C LYS A 121 -15.34 -13.46 -18.04
N GLU A 122 -15.32 -14.30 -17.00
CA GLU A 122 -14.25 -15.29 -16.74
C GLU A 122 -14.10 -16.27 -17.93
N ARG A 123 -15.21 -16.85 -18.40
CA ARG A 123 -15.21 -17.77 -19.56
C ARG A 123 -14.73 -17.08 -20.83
N GLN A 124 -15.25 -15.88 -21.11
CA GLN A 124 -14.88 -15.10 -22.28
C GLN A 124 -13.39 -14.73 -22.25
N SER A 125 -12.89 -14.29 -21.10
CA SER A 125 -11.47 -13.94 -20.92
C SER A 125 -10.57 -15.15 -21.12
N LYS A 126 -10.97 -16.33 -20.64
CA LYS A 126 -10.22 -17.58 -20.86
C LYS A 126 -10.09 -17.90 -22.35
N ILE A 127 -11.19 -17.85 -23.10
CA ILE A 127 -11.15 -18.10 -24.55
C ILE A 127 -10.33 -17.03 -25.27
N PHE A 128 -10.50 -15.76 -24.91
CA PHE A 128 -9.75 -14.67 -25.50
C PHE A 128 -8.24 -14.80 -25.28
N LEU A 129 -7.80 -15.16 -24.08
CA LEU A 129 -6.38 -15.40 -23.78
C LEU A 129 -5.81 -16.51 -24.67
N VAL A 130 -6.52 -17.63 -24.82
CA VAL A 130 -6.12 -18.73 -25.71
C VAL A 130 -5.98 -18.25 -27.16
N LEU A 131 -6.95 -17.48 -27.66
CA LEU A 131 -6.88 -16.91 -29.02
C LEU A 131 -5.65 -16.01 -29.20
N MET A 132 -5.35 -15.17 -28.20
CA MET A 132 -4.18 -14.28 -28.24
C MET A 132 -2.87 -15.04 -28.22
N ASP A 133 -2.77 -16.13 -27.45
CA ASP A 133 -1.56 -16.96 -27.43
C ASP A 133 -1.35 -17.71 -28.75
N LEU A 134 -2.41 -18.29 -29.33
CA LEU A 134 -2.34 -18.91 -30.67
C LEU A 134 -1.92 -17.91 -31.76
N LEU A 135 -2.34 -16.65 -31.66
CA LEU A 135 -1.91 -15.59 -32.58
C LEU A 135 -0.42 -15.28 -32.46
N LYS A 136 0.13 -15.24 -31.23
CA LYS A 136 1.57 -15.03 -31.00
C LYS A 136 2.41 -16.19 -31.54
N GLU A 137 1.97 -17.43 -31.34
CA GLU A 137 2.66 -18.62 -31.84
C GLU A 137 2.79 -18.62 -33.35
N LYS A 138 1.73 -18.19 -34.05
CA LYS A 138 1.72 -18.08 -35.51
C LYS A 138 2.52 -16.86 -36.01
N ASN A 139 2.47 -15.75 -35.29
CA ASN A 139 3.16 -14.51 -35.63
C ASN A 139 4.42 -14.33 -34.76
N LYS A 140 5.48 -15.11 -35.02
CA LYS A 140 6.78 -14.94 -34.35
C LYS A 140 7.41 -13.55 -34.51
N ASN A 141 6.92 -12.75 -35.46
CA ASN A 141 7.33 -11.37 -35.72
C ASN A 141 6.35 -10.34 -35.14
N ALA A 142 5.43 -10.72 -34.25
CA ALA A 142 4.57 -9.76 -33.57
C ALA A 142 5.45 -8.78 -32.79
N VAL A 143 5.37 -7.50 -33.16
CA VAL A 143 6.17 -6.42 -32.57
C VAL A 143 5.92 -6.40 -31.06
N ALA A 144 6.98 -6.64 -30.27
CA ALA A 144 6.91 -6.54 -28.82
C ALA A 144 6.67 -5.08 -28.43
N VAL A 145 5.42 -4.77 -28.07
CA VAL A 145 5.02 -3.46 -27.57
C VAL A 145 5.31 -3.40 -26.07
N VAL A 146 5.85 -2.27 -25.64
CA VAL A 146 6.14 -1.98 -24.23
C VAL A 146 4.86 -2.11 -23.40
N LYS A 147 4.89 -3.04 -22.45
CA LYS A 147 3.75 -3.26 -21.55
C LYS A 147 3.62 -2.11 -20.54
N PRO A 148 2.39 -1.69 -20.18
CA PRO A 148 2.17 -0.66 -19.17
C PRO A 148 2.78 -1.01 -17.82
N HIS A 149 3.19 -0.04 -17.00
CA HIS A 149 3.57 -0.35 -15.61
C HIS A 149 2.31 -0.49 -14.73
N LYS A 150 2.43 -1.23 -13.62
CA LYS A 150 1.28 -1.56 -12.74
C LYS A 150 0.57 -0.36 -12.11
N THR A 151 1.25 0.76 -12.01
CA THR A 151 0.76 2.00 -11.40
C THR A 151 0.39 3.05 -12.44
N ALA A 152 0.32 2.66 -13.72
CA ALA A 152 0.05 3.55 -14.83
C ALA A 152 -1.36 4.15 -14.73
N THR A 153 -1.42 5.48 -14.58
CA THR A 153 -2.67 6.25 -14.56
C THR A 153 -3.19 6.53 -15.98
N MET A 154 -2.29 6.57 -16.97
CA MET A 154 -2.57 6.97 -18.35
C MET A 154 -2.24 5.87 -19.38
N VAL A 155 -2.87 4.69 -19.28
CA VAL A 155 -2.73 3.63 -20.29
C VAL A 155 -3.50 4.00 -21.57
N ASP A 156 -2.82 4.59 -22.55
CA ASP A 156 -3.31 4.97 -23.89
C ASP A 156 -2.23 4.71 -24.96
N ASP A 157 -2.42 5.20 -26.20
CA ASP A 157 -1.51 5.04 -27.35
C ASP A 157 -0.05 5.41 -27.06
N ARG A 158 0.25 6.15 -25.97
CA ARG A 158 1.62 6.42 -25.52
C ARG A 158 2.41 5.17 -25.15
N TYR A 159 1.73 4.06 -24.85
CA TYR A 159 2.35 2.77 -24.58
C TYR A 159 2.58 1.93 -25.84
N ALA A 160 2.08 2.35 -27.01
CA ALA A 160 2.31 1.69 -28.29
C ALA A 160 3.73 1.96 -28.84
N ILE A 161 4.75 1.72 -28.02
CA ILE A 161 6.17 1.87 -28.35
C ILE A 161 6.77 0.48 -28.41
N THR A 162 7.54 0.19 -29.45
CA THR A 162 8.22 -1.11 -29.57
C THR A 162 9.46 -1.17 -28.67
N GLU A 163 9.94 -2.36 -28.33
CA GLU A 163 11.20 -2.48 -27.57
C GLU A 163 12.40 -1.84 -28.30
N GLU A 164 12.49 -2.01 -29.62
CA GLU A 164 13.52 -1.36 -30.43
C GLU A 164 13.42 0.17 -30.42
N GLU A 165 12.21 0.71 -30.51
CA GLU A 165 11.98 2.16 -30.41
C GLU A 165 12.37 2.66 -29.02
N ASN A 166 12.05 1.91 -27.97
CA ASN A 166 12.42 2.24 -26.61
C ASN A 166 13.95 2.35 -26.43
N GLU A 167 14.74 1.41 -26.96
CA GLU A 167 16.21 1.47 -26.91
C GLU A 167 16.78 2.66 -27.70
N LYS A 168 16.25 2.92 -28.89
CA LYS A 168 16.64 4.08 -29.71
C LYS A 168 16.33 5.40 -29.00
N LEU A 169 15.20 5.49 -28.30
CA LEU A 169 14.84 6.68 -27.54
C LEU A 169 15.73 6.87 -26.31
N LEU A 170 16.05 5.80 -25.58
CA LEU A 170 16.95 5.88 -24.43
C LEU A 170 18.36 6.32 -24.84
N SER A 171 18.92 5.75 -25.91
CA SER A 171 20.23 6.17 -26.41
C SER A 171 20.24 7.61 -26.92
N LYS A 172 19.15 8.07 -27.55
CA LYS A 172 18.99 9.46 -28.01
C LYS A 172 18.97 10.47 -26.85
N TYR A 173 18.26 10.18 -25.76
CA TYR A 173 18.10 11.14 -24.65
C TYR A 173 19.14 10.99 -23.53
N PHE A 174 19.76 9.81 -23.40
CA PHE A 174 20.83 9.51 -22.45
C PHE A 174 22.14 9.11 -23.17
N PRO A 175 22.83 10.05 -23.85
CA PRO A 175 24.01 9.76 -24.65
C PRO A 175 25.22 9.27 -23.81
N GLN A 176 25.24 9.60 -22.51
CA GLN A 176 26.27 9.15 -21.56
C GLN A 176 25.85 7.90 -20.78
N GLY A 177 24.83 7.18 -21.25
CA GLY A 177 24.25 6.01 -20.58
C GLY A 177 23.07 6.35 -19.67
N ILE A 178 22.27 5.34 -19.33
CA ILE A 178 21.00 5.45 -18.58
C ILE A 178 21.13 6.04 -17.16
N THR A 179 22.34 6.10 -16.61
CA THR A 179 22.66 6.75 -15.32
C THR A 179 23.16 8.18 -15.49
N GLY A 180 23.46 8.62 -16.72
CA GLY A 180 23.96 9.95 -17.06
C GLY A 180 22.87 11.03 -17.12
N LYS A 181 23.24 12.23 -17.59
CA LYS A 181 22.32 13.37 -17.73
C LYS A 181 21.44 13.26 -18.98
N LEU A 182 20.23 13.80 -18.90
CA LEU A 182 19.38 14.02 -20.06
C LEU A 182 19.89 15.17 -20.93
N THR A 183 19.72 15.03 -22.24
CA THR A 183 20.02 16.11 -23.20
C THR A 183 18.93 17.18 -23.22
N THR A 184 17.66 16.79 -23.14
CA THR A 184 16.50 17.68 -23.14
C THR A 184 15.31 16.99 -22.49
N PHE A 185 14.39 17.79 -21.93
CA PHE A 185 13.10 17.30 -21.44
C PHE A 185 11.89 17.84 -22.25
N SER A 186 12.15 18.59 -23.32
CA SER A 186 11.14 19.03 -24.29
C SER A 186 10.95 17.97 -25.38
N MET A 187 10.15 16.94 -25.08
CA MET A 187 9.88 15.83 -26.00
C MET A 187 8.39 15.48 -26.05
N GLN A 188 8.01 14.68 -27.05
CA GLN A 188 6.65 14.15 -27.18
C GLN A 188 6.26 13.31 -25.94
N GLU A 189 4.97 13.31 -25.58
CA GLU A 189 4.46 12.61 -24.39
C GLU A 189 4.85 11.12 -24.35
N LYS A 190 4.81 10.42 -25.49
CA LYS A 190 5.25 9.01 -25.60
C LYS A 190 6.74 8.82 -25.24
N HIS A 191 7.61 9.77 -25.60
CA HIS A 191 9.03 9.73 -25.26
C HIS A 191 9.26 10.06 -23.78
N LYS A 192 8.48 11.00 -23.22
CA LYS A 192 8.53 11.31 -21.78
C LYS A 192 8.28 10.06 -20.96
N LEU A 193 7.30 9.24 -21.36
CA LEU A 193 6.98 7.99 -20.66
C LEU A 193 8.16 7.02 -20.59
N VAL A 194 8.86 6.83 -21.71
CA VAL A 194 10.09 6.00 -21.78
C VAL A 194 11.18 6.54 -20.85
N VAL A 195 11.42 7.85 -20.91
CA VAL A 195 12.45 8.51 -20.11
C VAL A 195 12.11 8.49 -18.60
N LEU A 196 10.87 8.81 -18.23
CA LEU A 196 10.39 8.81 -16.84
C LEU A 196 10.47 7.42 -16.23
N ARG A 197 10.11 6.38 -16.99
CA ARG A 197 10.26 4.99 -16.57
C ARG A 197 11.72 4.64 -16.25
N GLU A 198 12.67 5.15 -17.02
CA GLU A 198 14.09 4.94 -16.76
C GLU A 198 14.58 5.74 -15.53
N ILE A 199 14.16 7.01 -15.41
CA ILE A 199 14.49 7.87 -14.26
C ILE A 199 14.00 7.25 -12.95
N THR A 200 12.80 6.66 -12.95
CA THR A 200 12.20 6.05 -11.75
C THR A 200 13.09 4.96 -11.15
N LYS A 201 13.91 4.26 -11.96
CA LYS A 201 14.82 3.22 -11.47
C LYS A 201 15.98 3.76 -10.64
N ARG A 202 16.22 5.07 -10.63
CA ARG A 202 17.25 5.71 -9.80
C ARG A 202 16.80 5.91 -8.34
N PHE A 203 15.55 5.57 -8.04
CA PHE A 203 14.98 5.67 -6.70
C PHE A 203 14.83 4.28 -6.07
N ASP A 204 15.25 4.17 -4.81
CA ASP A 204 14.98 3.02 -3.95
C ASP A 204 13.48 2.89 -3.70
N ARG A 205 12.96 1.68 -3.85
CA ARG A 205 11.57 1.31 -3.55
C ARG A 205 11.37 1.20 -2.03
N GLY A 206 10.15 1.48 -1.56
CA GLY A 206 9.84 1.47 -0.12
C GLY A 206 10.46 2.60 0.70
N ARG A 207 11.22 3.51 0.06
CA ARG A 207 11.84 4.68 0.69
C ARG A 207 11.01 5.94 0.45
N THR A 208 10.84 6.73 1.51
CA THR A 208 10.30 8.08 1.44
C THR A 208 11.43 9.09 1.30
N TYR A 209 11.30 9.99 0.34
CA TYR A 209 12.24 11.06 0.03
C TYR A 209 11.65 12.39 0.44
N LYS A 210 12.45 13.23 1.10
CA LYS A 210 12.07 14.64 1.30
C LYS A 210 12.19 15.39 -0.02
N GLU A 211 11.44 16.48 -0.15
CA GLU A 211 11.47 17.32 -1.36
C GLU A 211 12.90 17.69 -1.80
N LYS A 212 13.75 18.09 -0.84
CA LYS A 212 15.14 18.46 -1.13
C LYS A 212 15.95 17.29 -1.69
N GLU A 213 15.83 16.11 -1.09
CA GLU A 213 16.55 14.91 -1.51
C GLU A 213 16.13 14.47 -2.92
N LEU A 214 14.81 14.48 -3.19
CA LEU A 214 14.25 14.20 -4.50
C LEU A 214 14.79 15.18 -5.55
N ASN A 215 14.81 16.48 -5.23
CA ASN A 215 15.28 17.51 -6.15
C ASN A 215 16.77 17.33 -6.48
N GLU A 216 17.61 16.96 -5.52
CA GLU A 216 19.03 16.69 -5.79
C GLU A 216 19.22 15.50 -6.73
N ILE A 217 18.46 14.41 -6.55
CA ILE A 217 18.49 13.27 -7.47
C ILE A 217 18.05 13.69 -8.88
N LEU A 218 16.98 14.48 -8.99
CA LEU A 218 16.46 14.92 -10.29
C LEU A 218 17.36 15.98 -10.97
N LYS A 219 18.05 16.83 -10.21
CA LYS A 219 19.06 17.76 -10.77
C LYS A 219 20.23 17.00 -11.42
N ASN A 220 20.64 15.88 -10.83
CA ASN A 220 21.64 14.99 -11.42
C ASN A 220 21.17 14.34 -12.72
N VAL A 221 19.85 14.28 -12.96
CA VAL A 221 19.26 13.83 -14.24
C VAL A 221 19.18 14.99 -15.23
N TYR A 222 18.56 16.09 -14.85
CA TYR A 222 18.36 17.26 -15.70
C TYR A 222 18.18 18.54 -14.86
N GLU A 223 19.24 19.31 -14.75
CA GLU A 223 19.31 20.49 -13.88
C GLU A 223 18.37 21.62 -14.32
N ASN A 224 18.16 21.79 -15.62
CA ASN A 224 17.43 22.92 -16.18
C ASN A 224 15.91 22.88 -15.89
N ASP A 225 15.32 21.70 -15.67
CA ASP A 225 13.88 21.56 -15.39
C ASP A 225 13.53 20.28 -14.62
N TYR A 226 14.20 20.07 -13.49
CA TYR A 226 13.93 18.94 -12.60
C TYR A 226 12.52 18.98 -11.98
N VAL A 227 11.91 20.18 -11.89
CA VAL A 227 10.55 20.39 -11.35
C VAL A 227 9.50 19.81 -12.28
N ALA A 228 9.64 19.98 -13.61
CA ALA A 228 8.74 19.34 -14.56
C ALA A 228 8.85 17.81 -14.48
N ILE A 229 10.07 17.27 -14.39
CA ILE A 229 10.27 15.81 -14.25
C ILE A 229 9.53 15.30 -13.01
N ARG A 230 9.68 15.96 -11.86
CA ARG A 230 8.96 15.63 -10.62
C ARG A 230 7.44 15.63 -10.83
N ARG A 231 6.89 16.65 -11.48
CA ARG A 231 5.45 16.73 -11.75
C ARG A 231 4.98 15.56 -12.61
N TYR A 232 5.70 15.25 -13.68
CA TYR A 232 5.33 14.16 -14.58
C TYR A 232 5.51 12.77 -13.95
N LEU A 233 6.50 12.56 -13.08
CA LEU A 233 6.63 11.31 -12.32
C LEU A 233 5.36 11.03 -11.50
N ILE A 234 4.69 12.07 -10.99
CA ILE A 234 3.43 11.95 -10.26
C ILE A 234 2.24 11.79 -11.21
N GLU A 235 2.12 12.64 -12.23
CA GLU A 235 1.00 12.60 -13.18
C GLU A 235 0.88 11.25 -13.90
N TYR A 236 2.01 10.65 -14.27
CA TYR A 236 2.07 9.33 -14.92
C TYR A 236 2.00 8.15 -13.94
N GLY A 237 1.98 8.40 -12.62
CA GLY A 237 1.80 7.36 -11.61
C GLY A 237 3.07 6.57 -11.26
N PHE A 238 4.26 7.09 -11.57
CA PHE A 238 5.53 6.50 -11.14
C PHE A 238 5.86 6.82 -9.68
N MET A 239 5.42 7.98 -9.19
CA MET A 239 5.61 8.42 -7.80
C MET A 239 4.32 8.95 -7.21
N ASP A 240 4.23 8.96 -5.89
CA ASP A 240 3.19 9.65 -5.14
C ASP A 240 3.80 10.66 -4.17
N ARG A 241 2.97 11.50 -3.58
CA ARG A 241 3.39 12.55 -2.63
C ARG A 241 2.38 12.77 -1.53
N ASN A 242 2.85 13.29 -0.40
CA ASN A 242 1.95 13.78 0.64
C ASN A 242 1.28 15.12 0.22
N LYS A 243 0.19 15.49 0.92
CA LYS A 243 -0.61 16.67 0.58
C LYS A 243 0.20 17.98 0.64
N ASP A 244 1.12 18.04 1.60
CA ASP A 244 1.96 19.21 1.85
C ASP A 244 3.21 19.25 0.95
N CYS A 245 3.34 18.29 0.01
CA CYS A 245 4.46 18.17 -0.92
C CYS A 245 5.85 18.08 -0.26
N SER A 246 5.94 17.72 1.02
CA SER A 246 7.20 17.59 1.74
C SER A 246 7.85 16.22 1.55
N GLU A 247 7.05 15.21 1.21
CA GLU A 247 7.48 13.81 1.07
C GLU A 247 6.97 13.18 -0.21
N TYR A 248 7.81 12.34 -0.80
CA TYR A 248 7.58 11.65 -2.07
C TYR A 248 8.07 10.20 -1.98
N TRP A 249 7.43 9.29 -2.70
CA TRP A 249 7.87 7.89 -2.78
C TRP A 249 7.55 7.30 -4.14
N VAL A 250 8.31 6.28 -4.56
CA VAL A 250 7.98 5.51 -5.77
C VAL A 250 6.66 4.79 -5.53
N LYS A 251 5.72 4.96 -6.46
CA LYS A 251 4.46 4.25 -6.42
C LYS A 251 4.71 2.85 -6.94
N ASP A 252 4.91 1.92 -6.03
CA ASP A 252 4.59 0.52 -6.31
C ASP A 252 3.10 0.33 -6.08
N SER A 253 2.50 -0.64 -6.75
CA SER A 253 1.06 -0.95 -6.70
C SER A 253 0.58 -1.35 -5.29
N THR A 254 1.50 -1.35 -4.33
CA THR A 254 1.35 -1.74 -2.94
C THR A 254 1.35 -0.55 -1.97
N ILE A 255 1.49 0.69 -2.43
CA ILE A 255 1.41 1.88 -1.55
C ILE A 255 0.20 2.73 -1.93
N SER A 256 -0.97 2.09 -1.90
CA SER A 256 -2.24 2.74 -1.57
C SER A 256 -2.64 2.36 -0.13
N SER A 257 -1.71 2.55 0.78
CA SER A 257 -2.04 2.80 2.17
C SER A 257 -0.96 3.72 2.73
N GLN A 258 -1.39 4.80 3.38
CA GLN A 258 -0.69 5.27 4.58
C GLN A 258 -0.30 4.01 5.39
N PRO A 259 0.87 3.95 6.06
CA PRO A 259 1.26 2.73 6.77
C PRO A 259 0.07 2.21 7.58
N THR A 260 -0.51 1.08 7.13
CA THR A 260 -1.45 0.33 7.94
C THR A 260 -0.59 -0.35 8.98
N GLU A 261 -0.21 0.41 10.00
CA GLU A 261 0.05 -0.17 11.30
C GLU A 261 -1.10 -1.15 11.53
N LYS A 262 -0.77 -2.43 11.76
CA LYS A 262 -1.73 -3.39 12.33
C LYS A 262 -2.54 -2.62 13.37
N VAL A 263 -3.86 -2.74 13.32
CA VAL A 263 -4.72 -2.07 14.29
C VAL A 263 -4.47 -2.77 15.62
N ILE A 264 -3.50 -2.26 16.36
CA ILE A 264 -3.17 -2.74 17.68
C ILE A 264 -4.22 -2.14 18.60
N SER A 265 -5.06 -2.99 19.16
CA SER A 265 -6.00 -2.66 20.21
C SER A 265 -5.30 -2.79 21.55
N GLY A 266 -5.59 -1.91 22.50
CA GLY A 266 -4.95 -2.03 23.80
C GLY A 266 -5.34 -0.96 24.81
N VAL A 267 -4.62 -0.97 25.92
CA VAL A 267 -4.76 -0.03 27.03
C VAL A 267 -3.50 0.82 27.10
N TYR A 268 -3.68 2.13 27.23
CA TYR A 268 -2.60 3.09 27.34
C TYR A 268 -2.75 3.94 28.59
N GLN A 269 -1.64 4.54 28.99
CA GLN A 269 -1.53 5.47 30.10
C GLN A 269 -1.01 6.82 29.61
N ILE A 270 -1.58 7.90 30.12
CA ILE A 270 -1.02 9.25 30.04
C ILE A 270 -0.55 9.62 31.44
N ARG A 271 0.76 9.78 31.64
CA ARG A 271 1.35 10.17 32.93
C ARG A 271 1.81 11.62 32.86
N ASN A 272 1.35 12.44 33.80
CA ASN A 272 1.92 13.75 34.05
C ASN A 272 3.18 13.60 34.91
N THR A 273 4.32 14.02 34.40
CA THR A 273 5.62 13.88 35.09
C THR A 273 5.81 14.88 36.23
N GLN A 274 5.02 15.94 36.28
CA GLN A 274 5.09 16.97 37.31
C GLN A 274 4.40 16.57 38.61
N ASN A 275 3.27 15.86 38.53
CA ASN A 275 2.48 15.47 39.70
C ASN A 275 2.21 13.96 39.80
N GLN A 276 2.75 13.17 38.87
CA GLN A 276 2.64 11.71 38.82
C GLN A 276 1.20 11.18 38.66
N LYS A 277 0.22 12.04 38.36
CA LYS A 277 -1.14 11.61 38.05
C LYS A 277 -1.17 10.87 36.73
N ILE A 278 -2.02 9.84 36.68
CA ILE A 278 -2.12 8.95 35.52
C ILE A 278 -3.55 8.91 34.98
N PHE A 279 -3.71 8.84 33.67
CA PHE A 279 -4.99 8.59 33.00
C PHE A 279 -4.88 7.26 32.27
N ILE A 280 -5.83 6.36 32.50
CA ILE A 280 -5.88 5.05 31.82
C ILE A 280 -7.10 5.02 30.92
N ALA A 281 -6.91 4.59 29.68
CA ALA A 281 -8.01 4.37 28.75
C ALA A 281 -7.68 3.24 27.77
N SER A 282 -8.72 2.66 27.18
CA SER A 282 -8.60 1.68 26.10
C SER A 282 -8.89 2.30 24.74
N GLY A 283 -8.27 1.76 23.69
CA GLY A 283 -8.46 2.20 22.32
C GLY A 283 -8.37 1.02 21.35
N ARG A 284 -9.16 1.07 20.27
CA ARG A 284 -9.08 0.05 19.21
C ARG A 284 -7.84 0.21 18.33
N ASN A 285 -7.27 1.41 18.25
CA ASN A 285 -6.04 1.68 17.51
C ASN A 285 -5.09 2.51 18.38
N ILE A 286 -4.40 1.84 19.30
CA ILE A 286 -3.42 2.46 20.20
C ILE A 286 -2.10 2.80 19.50
N SER A 287 -1.92 2.39 18.24
CA SER A 287 -0.83 2.91 17.40
C SER A 287 -1.05 4.40 17.05
N LYS A 288 -2.30 4.87 17.11
CA LYS A 288 -2.70 6.28 16.85
C LYS A 288 -2.82 7.14 18.11
N LEU A 289 -1.94 6.99 19.11
CA LEU A 289 -1.89 7.89 20.30
C LEU A 289 -1.67 9.37 19.93
N ASN A 290 -1.09 9.64 18.75
CA ASN A 290 -0.95 10.98 18.20
C ASN A 290 -2.29 11.72 18.01
N GLY A 291 -3.40 11.00 17.80
CA GLY A 291 -4.74 11.60 17.73
C GLY A 291 -5.19 12.15 19.08
N ILE A 292 -4.94 11.42 20.18
CA ILE A 292 -5.28 11.87 21.53
C ILE A 292 -4.38 13.05 21.95
N ARG A 293 -3.10 13.00 21.57
CA ARG A 293 -2.17 14.12 21.73
C ARG A 293 -2.64 15.36 20.97
N PHE A 294 -3.18 15.18 19.77
CA PHE A 294 -3.78 16.26 18.98
C PHE A 294 -5.06 16.82 19.63
N ASP A 295 -5.92 15.97 20.19
CA ASP A 295 -7.11 16.42 20.93
C ASP A 295 -6.74 17.29 22.14
N LEU A 296 -5.72 16.88 22.89
CA LEU A 296 -5.19 17.67 24.01
C LEU A 296 -4.56 18.98 23.52
N LYS A 297 -3.83 18.96 22.40
CA LYS A 297 -3.26 20.17 21.79
C LYS A 297 -4.32 21.17 21.29
N THR A 298 -5.46 20.68 20.81
CA THR A 298 -6.55 21.50 20.26
C THR A 298 -7.64 21.83 21.28
N GLY A 299 -7.53 21.33 22.52
CA GLY A 299 -8.47 21.63 23.60
C GLY A 299 -9.77 20.80 23.58
N SER A 300 -9.83 19.75 22.75
CA SER A 300 -11.05 18.97 22.49
C SER A 300 -11.18 17.73 23.39
N HIS A 301 -10.21 17.43 24.25
CA HIS A 301 -10.21 16.20 25.04
C HIS A 301 -11.37 16.17 26.06
N ARG A 302 -12.00 14.98 26.20
CA ARG A 302 -13.21 14.79 27.04
C ARG A 302 -12.94 14.94 28.53
N ASN A 303 -11.75 14.58 28.98
CA ASN A 303 -11.34 14.73 30.37
C ASN A 303 -10.89 16.17 30.64
N LYS A 304 -11.77 16.97 31.25
CA LYS A 304 -11.54 18.39 31.51
C LYS A 304 -10.38 18.67 32.47
N THR A 305 -10.17 17.80 33.47
CA THR A 305 -9.05 17.94 34.41
C THR A 305 -7.72 17.70 33.71
N LEU A 306 -7.62 16.61 32.93
CA LEU A 306 -6.43 16.33 32.12
C LEU A 306 -6.17 17.44 31.10
N GLN A 307 -7.21 17.94 30.42
CA GLN A 307 -7.08 19.03 29.45
C GLN A 307 -6.60 20.34 30.09
N SER A 308 -7.10 20.67 31.29
CA SER A 308 -6.69 21.87 32.01
C SER A 308 -5.23 21.78 32.44
N GLU A 309 -4.80 20.64 32.98
CA GLU A 309 -3.41 20.44 33.37
C GLU A 309 -2.47 20.37 32.15
N TRP A 310 -2.93 19.82 31.01
CA TRP A 310 -2.19 19.87 29.74
C TRP A 310 -1.90 21.30 29.30
N ASN A 311 -2.92 22.16 29.32
CA ASN A 311 -2.78 23.56 28.95
C ASN A 311 -1.86 24.34 29.92
N GLN A 312 -1.78 23.90 31.18
CA GLN A 312 -0.96 24.53 32.21
C GLN A 312 0.51 24.12 32.15
N TYR A 313 0.78 22.81 32.08
CA TYR A 313 2.14 22.27 32.18
C TYR A 313 2.83 22.08 30.82
N GLY A 314 2.07 22.13 29.73
CA GLY A 314 2.58 21.95 28.38
C GLY A 314 2.84 20.48 28.03
N GLU A 315 3.04 20.24 26.74
CA GLU A 315 3.15 18.91 26.12
C GLU A 315 4.32 18.07 26.67
N ASP A 316 5.45 18.70 26.98
CA ASP A 316 6.66 18.03 27.49
C ASP A 316 6.49 17.45 28.91
N ALA A 317 5.45 17.88 29.64
CA ALA A 317 5.12 17.37 30.97
C ALA A 317 4.32 16.05 30.95
N PHE A 318 3.99 15.51 29.78
CA PHE A 318 3.13 14.33 29.65
C PHE A 318 3.79 13.23 28.81
N VAL A 319 3.76 12.00 29.35
CA VAL A 319 4.27 10.81 28.69
C VAL A 319 3.12 9.87 28.38
N PHE A 320 3.08 9.38 27.14
CA PHE A 320 2.10 8.40 26.66
C PHE A 320 2.77 7.03 26.58
N GLU A 321 2.17 6.03 27.24
CA GLU A 321 2.74 4.69 27.34
C GLU A 321 1.67 3.65 27.05
N ILE A 322 2.04 2.58 26.35
CA ILE A 322 1.16 1.42 26.14
C ILE A 322 1.36 0.47 27.31
N LEU A 323 0.27 0.10 28.00
CA LEU A 323 0.31 -0.81 29.14
C LEU A 323 0.12 -2.27 28.73
N ASP A 324 -0.78 -2.52 27.77
CA ASP A 324 -1.12 -3.87 27.30
C ASP A 324 -1.75 -3.75 25.91
N SER A 325 -1.48 -4.71 25.05
CA SER A 325 -1.86 -4.64 23.63
C SER A 325 -2.13 -6.02 23.06
N PHE A 326 -3.05 -6.09 22.11
CA PHE A 326 -3.35 -7.30 21.36
C PHE A 326 -3.68 -6.95 19.90
N GLU A 327 -3.38 -7.88 18.99
CA GLU A 327 -3.76 -7.76 17.59
C GLU A 327 -5.26 -8.10 17.46
N GLU A 328 -6.00 -7.30 16.69
CA GLU A 328 -7.45 -7.49 16.54
C GLU A 328 -7.78 -8.89 15.97
N ALA A 329 -8.64 -9.64 16.66
CA ALA A 329 -9.28 -10.83 16.11
C ALA A 329 -10.48 -10.44 15.21
N GLU A 330 -10.81 -11.28 14.23
CA GLU A 330 -11.79 -11.03 13.14
C GLU A 330 -13.21 -10.59 13.57
N ASP A 331 -13.59 -10.64 14.86
CA ASP A 331 -14.91 -10.22 15.38
C ASP A 331 -14.86 -8.91 16.23
N PRO A 332 -15.47 -7.80 15.75
CA PRO A 332 -15.54 -6.51 16.46
C PRO A 332 -16.22 -6.53 17.84
N LYS A 333 -17.14 -7.49 18.09
CA LYS A 333 -17.79 -7.64 19.40
C LYS A 333 -16.82 -8.22 20.44
N ASN A 334 -15.90 -9.06 20.01
CA ASN A 334 -14.90 -9.65 20.89
C ASN A 334 -13.89 -8.59 21.35
N VAL A 335 -13.36 -7.78 20.42
CA VAL A 335 -12.41 -6.69 20.69
C VAL A 335 -12.94 -5.71 21.76
N THR A 336 -14.21 -5.32 21.67
CA THR A 336 -14.82 -4.40 22.65
C THR A 336 -14.89 -5.00 24.05
N ARG A 337 -15.17 -6.30 24.14
CA ARG A 337 -15.25 -7.02 25.42
C ARG A 337 -13.87 -7.19 26.04
N GLU A 338 -12.85 -7.48 25.23
CA GLU A 338 -11.47 -7.62 25.68
C GLU A 338 -10.86 -6.30 26.13
N LEU A 339 -11.08 -5.20 25.38
CA LEU A 339 -10.65 -3.86 25.80
C LEU A 339 -11.24 -3.48 27.17
N LYS A 340 -12.54 -3.73 27.39
CA LYS A 340 -13.16 -3.46 28.71
C LYS A 340 -12.56 -4.30 29.83
N LYS A 341 -12.18 -5.56 29.56
CA LYS A 341 -11.53 -6.42 30.57
C LYS A 341 -10.12 -5.92 30.89
N LEU A 342 -9.33 -5.58 29.87
CA LEU A 342 -7.98 -5.07 30.04
C LEU A 342 -7.99 -3.70 30.73
N GLU A 343 -8.86 -2.79 30.32
CA GLU A 343 -9.01 -1.48 30.95
C GLU A 343 -9.38 -1.62 32.42
N LYS A 344 -10.36 -2.47 32.74
CA LYS A 344 -10.74 -2.75 34.13
C LYS A 344 -9.58 -3.34 34.94
N LYS A 345 -8.86 -4.32 34.39
CA LYS A 345 -7.67 -4.93 35.02
C LYS A 345 -6.63 -3.86 35.40
N TRP A 346 -6.36 -2.91 34.51
CA TRP A 346 -5.37 -1.85 34.76
C TRP A 346 -5.87 -0.74 35.68
N ILE A 347 -7.15 -0.35 35.58
CA ILE A 347 -7.78 0.57 36.51
C ILE A 347 -7.79 -0.01 37.94
N ASP A 348 -8.14 -1.28 38.09
CA ASP A 348 -8.17 -1.97 39.39
C ASP A 348 -6.75 -2.07 39.98
N LYS A 349 -5.74 -2.30 39.14
CA LYS A 349 -4.32 -2.42 39.56
C LYS A 349 -3.67 -1.09 39.92
N LEU A 350 -3.92 -0.04 39.14
CA LEU A 350 -3.20 1.24 39.26
C LEU A 350 -4.00 2.33 39.99
N GLN A 351 -5.29 2.10 40.26
CA GLN A 351 -6.19 3.00 40.99
C GLN A 351 -6.06 4.49 40.57
N PRO A 352 -6.26 4.83 39.28
CA PRO A 352 -5.99 6.16 38.70
C PRO A 352 -7.06 7.21 39.08
N PHE A 353 -7.40 7.32 40.37
CA PHE A 353 -8.51 8.13 40.88
C PHE A 353 -8.02 9.19 41.88
N GLY A 354 -8.78 10.28 42.01
CA GLY A 354 -8.54 11.29 43.04
C GLY A 354 -7.19 11.99 42.87
N GLU A 355 -6.34 11.94 43.90
CA GLU A 355 -5.01 12.56 43.86
C GLU A 355 -4.02 11.80 42.97
N TYR A 356 -4.30 10.54 42.65
CA TYR A 356 -3.40 9.65 41.92
C TYR A 356 -3.71 9.54 40.42
N GLY A 357 -4.81 10.10 39.94
CA GLY A 357 -5.12 10.02 38.52
C GLY A 357 -6.35 10.78 38.06
N TYR A 358 -6.55 10.76 36.75
CA TYR A 358 -7.55 11.56 36.06
C TYR A 358 -8.86 10.80 35.79
N ASN A 359 -8.91 9.49 36.05
CA ASN A 359 -10.13 8.71 35.82
C ASN A 359 -11.17 9.04 36.90
N LYS A 360 -12.46 8.93 36.53
CA LYS A 360 -13.58 9.01 37.46
C LYS A 360 -14.00 7.60 37.84
N LYS A 361 -14.35 7.40 39.11
CA LYS A 361 -14.92 6.14 39.61
C LYS A 361 -16.31 5.89 39.03
#